data_AF-A0A7C8YFJ3-F1
#
_entry.id   AF-A0A7C8YFJ3-F1
#
_cell.length_a   1.000
_cell.length_b   1.000
_cell.length_c   1.000
_cell.angle_alpha   90.00
_cell.angle_beta   90.00
_cell.angle_gamma   90.00
#
_symmetry.space_group_name_H-M   'P 1'
#
loop_
_entity.id
_entity.type
_entity.pdbx_description
1 polymer ?
#
loop_
_entity_poly.entity_id
_entity_poly.type
_entity_poly.pdbx_seq_one_letter_code
_entity_poly.pdbx_strand_id
1 'polypeptide(L)'
;MCKCLIRMCSRRFENASTIGEPVFSFKSGRPQIDSKWTSLALMVYRDVIGSGLTPSVEMLAQVLRCLQLPQDVLLKKRLTETLGINTVKSRDANLLPLIDGFGEYDPRAFSLFEEAASLGIVPCVSFKENPIFIDARSLRIHIAEVYILTVLRGLKHRLAAGAKVPGITISLAAETAEISCSKGDRTINISGRVNQAVGALLRRLRLPYQGGESQGKIRISALAIKKWLQPKLAASINGKQAQLGLSQLGLASGITRQQRNIRTGNLSLY
;
A
#
# COMPACT_ATOMS: atom_id res chain seq x y z
N MET A 1 -7.94 14.38 24.03
CA MET A 1 -7.60 12.96 24.31
C MET A 1 -7.31 12.15 23.05
N CYS A 2 -8.20 12.15 22.05
CA CYS A 2 -8.08 11.35 20.80
C CYS A 2 -6.76 11.56 20.02
N LYS A 3 -6.32 12.81 19.84
CA LYS A 3 -5.05 13.15 19.15
C LYS A 3 -3.82 12.55 19.84
N CYS A 4 -3.84 12.40 21.16
CA CYS A 4 -2.73 11.84 21.93
C CYS A 4 -2.64 10.32 21.75
N LEU A 5 -3.78 9.62 21.73
CA LEU A 5 -3.84 8.17 21.52
C LEU A 5 -3.33 7.76 20.13
N ILE A 6 -3.72 8.51 19.10
CA ILE A 6 -3.25 8.24 17.72
C ILE A 6 -1.75 8.53 17.60
N ARG A 7 -1.25 9.63 18.18
CA ARG A 7 0.19 9.90 18.22
C ARG A 7 1.00 8.84 18.98
N MET A 8 0.43 8.29 20.05
CA MET A 8 1.07 7.21 20.81
C MET A 8 1.21 5.95 19.97
N CYS A 9 0.24 5.66 19.11
CA CYS A 9 0.29 4.50 18.22
C CYS A 9 1.50 4.55 17.27
N SER A 10 1.80 5.69 16.63
CA SER A 10 2.98 5.80 15.77
C SER A 10 4.29 5.61 16.55
N ARG A 11 4.43 6.25 17.72
CA ARG A 11 5.66 6.14 18.54
C ARG A 11 5.87 4.74 19.11
N ARG A 12 4.81 4.08 19.57
CA ARG A 12 4.89 2.74 20.16
C ARG A 12 5.11 1.66 19.11
N PHE A 13 4.60 1.86 17.89
CA PHE A 13 4.86 0.97 16.77
C PHE A 13 6.33 1.04 16.31
N GLU A 14 6.90 2.25 16.22
CA GLU A 14 8.33 2.44 15.94
C GLU A 14 9.20 1.74 17.00
N ASN A 15 8.87 1.90 18.29
CA ASN A 15 9.60 1.25 19.38
C ASN A 15 9.42 -0.29 19.39
N ALA A 16 8.23 -0.81 19.12
CA ALA A 16 8.02 -2.27 19.07
C ALA A 16 8.76 -2.91 17.89
N SER A 17 8.87 -2.18 16.77
CA SER A 17 9.63 -2.60 15.60
C SER A 17 11.14 -2.65 15.86
N THR A 18 11.69 -1.71 16.65
CA THR A 18 13.12 -1.72 17.01
C THR A 18 13.49 -2.80 18.04
N ILE A 19 12.53 -3.18 18.89
CA ILE A 19 12.72 -4.21 19.93
C ILE A 19 12.52 -5.64 19.37
N GLY A 20 12.04 -5.78 18.13
CA GLY A 20 11.84 -7.08 17.49
C GLY A 20 10.62 -7.84 18.00
N GLU A 21 9.66 -7.14 18.63
CA GLU A 21 8.39 -7.75 19.04
C GLU A 21 7.61 -8.20 17.79
N PRO A 22 6.86 -9.31 17.86
CA PRO A 22 6.04 -9.78 16.75
C PRO A 22 4.80 -8.88 16.60
N VAL A 23 4.98 -7.70 16.01
CA VAL A 23 3.91 -6.73 15.71
C VAL A 23 2.95 -7.24 14.60
N PHE A 24 3.32 -8.35 13.95
CA PHE A 24 2.61 -8.96 12.83
C PHE A 24 1.97 -10.27 13.20
N SER A 25 0.69 -10.39 12.89
CA SER A 25 0.04 -11.69 12.83
C SER A 25 -0.14 -12.12 11.38
N PHE A 26 0.15 -13.40 11.13
CA PHE A 26 -0.15 -14.09 9.88
C PHE A 26 -1.37 -15.01 10.03
N LYS A 27 -2.20 -14.79 11.07
CA LYS A 27 -3.27 -15.69 11.53
C LYS A 27 -4.29 -16.03 10.44
N SER A 28 -4.39 -15.23 9.37
CA SER A 28 -5.30 -15.44 8.23
C SER A 28 -4.61 -15.64 6.88
N GLY A 29 -3.30 -15.95 6.85
CA GLY A 29 -2.52 -16.01 5.60
C GLY A 29 -2.31 -14.66 4.92
N ARG A 30 -2.70 -13.55 5.59
CA ARG A 30 -2.46 -12.17 5.16
C ARG A 30 -1.67 -11.44 6.25
N PRO A 31 -0.65 -10.66 5.90
CA PRO A 31 0.07 -9.87 6.88
C PRO A 31 -0.82 -8.74 7.40
N GLN A 32 -1.11 -8.76 8.70
CA GLN A 32 -1.87 -7.71 9.36
C GLN A 32 -1.14 -7.25 10.62
N ILE A 33 -1.14 -5.94 10.86
CA ILE A 33 -0.61 -5.37 12.10
C ILE A 33 -1.53 -5.78 13.26
N ASP A 34 -1.00 -6.58 14.18
CA ASP A 34 -1.67 -7.03 15.41
C ASP A 34 -1.14 -6.23 16.60
N SER A 35 -1.59 -4.97 16.69
CA SER A 35 -1.17 -4.02 17.73
C SER A 35 -2.38 -3.42 18.43
N LYS A 36 -2.39 -3.49 19.76
CA LYS A 36 -3.42 -2.85 20.61
C LYS A 36 -3.58 -1.36 20.29
N TRP A 37 -2.46 -0.68 20.00
CA TRP A 37 -2.46 0.74 19.67
C TRP A 37 -3.07 1.04 18.31
N THR A 38 -2.81 0.20 17.32
CA THR A 38 -3.43 0.32 15.98
C THR A 38 -4.93 0.09 16.08
N SER A 39 -5.37 -0.93 16.84
CA SER A 39 -6.80 -1.18 17.09
C SER A 39 -7.48 0.00 17.80
N LEU A 40 -6.82 0.59 18.81
CA LEU A 40 -7.33 1.76 19.51
C LEU A 40 -7.41 2.99 18.59
N ALA A 41 -6.39 3.24 17.76
CA ALA A 41 -6.38 4.36 16.82
C ALA A 41 -7.52 4.25 15.78
N LEU A 42 -7.77 3.04 15.26
CA LEU A 42 -8.88 2.77 14.35
C LEU A 42 -10.25 2.95 15.02
N MET A 43 -10.39 2.47 16.25
CA MET A 43 -11.61 2.64 17.04
C MET A 43 -11.91 4.13 17.24
N VAL A 44 -10.94 4.91 17.70
CA VAL A 44 -11.10 6.36 17.91
C VAL A 44 -11.45 7.09 16.62
N TYR A 45 -10.86 6.69 15.48
CA TYR A 45 -11.20 7.29 14.19
C TYR A 45 -12.66 7.00 13.79
N ARG A 46 -13.11 5.76 13.95
CA ARG A 46 -14.50 5.36 13.63
C ARG A 46 -15.52 5.92 14.62
N ASP A 47 -15.15 6.10 15.88
CA ASP A 47 -16.01 6.69 16.90
C ASP A 47 -16.33 8.17 16.58
N VAL A 48 -15.34 8.91 16.07
CA VAL A 48 -15.54 10.28 15.56
C VAL A 48 -16.55 10.29 14.41
N ILE A 49 -16.41 9.38 13.45
CA ILE A 49 -17.36 9.24 12.33
C ILE A 49 -18.75 8.84 12.84
N GLY A 50 -18.82 7.85 13.74
CA GLY A 50 -20.07 7.35 14.32
C GLY A 50 -20.80 8.40 15.16
N SER A 51 -20.08 9.36 15.72
CA SER A 51 -20.63 10.54 16.41
C SER A 51 -21.12 11.63 15.44
N GLY A 52 -21.09 11.39 14.13
CA GLY A 52 -21.49 12.36 13.11
C GLY A 52 -20.48 13.47 12.84
N LEU A 53 -19.26 13.38 13.39
CA LEU A 53 -18.20 14.36 13.18
C LEU A 53 -17.31 13.96 12.00
N THR A 54 -16.91 14.91 11.17
CA THR A 54 -15.95 14.66 10.09
C THR A 54 -14.51 14.66 10.62
N PRO A 55 -13.77 13.55 10.49
CA PRO A 55 -12.35 13.51 10.88
C PRO A 55 -11.51 14.53 10.11
N SER A 56 -10.51 15.11 10.76
CA SER A 56 -9.58 16.01 10.08
C SER A 56 -8.55 15.25 9.24
N VAL A 57 -8.00 15.92 8.22
CA VAL A 57 -6.93 15.38 7.35
C VAL A 57 -5.71 14.95 8.17
N GLU A 58 -5.36 15.69 9.24
CA GLU A 58 -4.27 15.34 10.16
C GLU A 58 -4.56 14.05 10.92
N MET A 59 -5.81 13.87 11.37
CA MET A 59 -6.21 12.68 12.10
C MET A 59 -6.10 11.45 11.20
N LEU A 60 -6.60 11.54 9.96
CA LEU A 60 -6.45 10.50 8.95
C LEU A 60 -4.97 10.19 8.68
N ALA A 61 -4.15 11.21 8.43
CA ALA A 61 -2.72 11.01 8.15
C ALA A 61 -1.99 10.28 9.30
N GLN A 62 -2.37 10.55 10.54
CA GLN A 62 -1.79 9.88 11.71
C GLN A 62 -2.29 8.43 11.85
N VAL A 63 -3.57 8.16 11.58
CA VAL A 63 -4.11 6.79 11.59
C VAL A 63 -3.49 5.96 10.45
N LEU A 64 -3.30 6.54 9.26
CA LEU A 64 -2.61 5.87 8.15
C LEU A 64 -1.15 5.57 8.51
N ARG A 65 -0.44 6.49 9.18
CA ARG A 65 0.92 6.23 9.67
C ARG A 65 0.97 4.99 10.59
N CYS A 66 -0.04 4.81 11.44
CA CYS A 66 -0.17 3.63 12.30
C CYS A 66 -0.39 2.30 11.56
N LEU A 67 -0.73 2.38 10.29
CA LEU A 67 -0.95 1.23 9.41
C LEU A 67 0.22 1.00 8.45
N GLN A 68 1.25 1.85 8.49
CA GLN A 68 2.46 1.66 7.68
C GLN A 68 3.24 0.46 8.21
N LEU A 69 3.70 -0.41 7.33
CA LEU A 69 4.58 -1.53 7.71
C LEU A 69 6.01 -1.02 7.95
N PRO A 70 6.77 -1.58 8.91
CA PRO A 70 8.16 -1.23 9.10
C PRO A 70 8.95 -1.58 7.86
N GLN A 71 9.91 -0.72 7.53
CA GLN A 71 10.75 -0.85 6.34
C GLN A 71 11.92 -1.83 6.57
N ASP A 72 11.68 -2.92 7.30
CA ASP A 72 12.68 -3.95 7.60
C ASP A 72 12.79 -4.93 6.43
N VAL A 73 14.03 -5.15 5.98
CA VAL A 73 14.37 -6.10 4.91
C VAL A 73 13.96 -7.52 5.31
N LEU A 74 14.10 -7.89 6.59
CA LEU A 74 13.71 -9.21 7.09
C LEU A 74 12.20 -9.41 7.04
N LEU A 75 11.42 -8.39 7.37
CA LEU A 75 9.97 -8.43 7.22
C LEU A 75 9.58 -8.60 5.76
N LYS A 76 10.15 -7.82 4.84
CA LYS A 76 9.86 -7.97 3.39
C LYS A 76 10.22 -9.36 2.87
N LYS A 77 11.34 -9.94 3.34
CA LYS A 77 11.73 -11.31 3.02
C LYS A 77 10.71 -12.32 3.55
N ARG A 78 10.32 -12.22 4.82
CA ARG A 78 9.29 -13.09 5.44
C ARG A 78 7.94 -12.97 4.74
N LEU A 79 7.51 -11.76 4.38
CA LEU A 79 6.27 -11.53 3.62
C LEU A 79 6.30 -12.26 2.27
N THR A 80 7.47 -12.25 1.61
CA THR A 80 7.67 -12.91 0.33
C THR A 80 7.73 -14.44 0.47
N GLU A 81 8.40 -14.95 1.51
CA GLU A 81 8.48 -16.38 1.84
C GLU A 81 7.10 -16.97 2.18
N THR A 82 6.27 -16.20 2.88
CA THR A 82 4.89 -16.61 3.24
C THR A 82 4.00 -16.85 2.01
N LEU A 83 4.39 -16.34 0.82
CA LEU A 83 3.64 -16.57 -0.41
C LEU A 83 3.72 -18.01 -0.93
N GLY A 84 4.59 -18.86 -0.37
CA GLY A 84 4.67 -20.28 -0.72
C GLY A 84 5.03 -20.58 -2.17
N ILE A 85 5.58 -19.59 -2.89
CA ILE A 85 5.99 -19.72 -4.28
C ILE A 85 7.38 -20.37 -4.28
N ASN A 86 7.53 -21.54 -4.91
CA ASN A 86 8.83 -22.18 -5.15
C ASN A 86 9.67 -21.31 -6.11
N THR A 87 10.36 -20.30 -5.58
CA THR A 87 11.14 -19.33 -6.36
C THR A 87 12.56 -19.79 -6.68
N VAL A 88 12.82 -21.11 -6.76
CA VAL A 88 14.17 -21.69 -6.95
C VAL A 88 14.89 -21.12 -8.20
N LYS A 89 14.17 -20.48 -9.15
CA LYS A 89 14.74 -19.86 -10.35
C LYS A 89 14.56 -18.34 -10.50
N SER A 90 14.03 -17.61 -9.51
CA SER A 90 13.85 -16.15 -9.64
C SER A 90 14.34 -15.38 -8.43
N ARG A 91 15.66 -15.29 -8.26
CA ARG A 91 16.28 -14.48 -7.19
C ARG A 91 15.93 -12.98 -7.27
N ASP A 92 15.43 -12.49 -8.42
CA ASP A 92 15.20 -11.06 -8.67
C ASP A 92 13.74 -10.67 -8.99
N ALA A 93 12.79 -11.61 -8.92
CA ALA A 93 11.39 -11.29 -9.23
C ALA A 93 10.77 -10.38 -8.15
N ASN A 94 10.20 -9.25 -8.56
CA ASN A 94 9.47 -8.37 -7.65
C ASN A 94 8.09 -8.95 -7.31
N LEU A 95 7.94 -9.52 -6.12
CA LEU A 95 6.70 -10.15 -5.66
C LEU A 95 5.77 -9.22 -4.87
N LEU A 96 6.20 -7.96 -4.61
CA LEU A 96 5.39 -6.95 -3.93
C LEU A 96 3.98 -6.74 -4.54
N PRO A 97 3.77 -6.76 -5.87
CA PRO A 97 2.44 -6.66 -6.48
C PRO A 97 1.46 -7.74 -6.04
N LEU A 98 1.96 -8.90 -5.60
CA LEU A 98 1.15 -10.03 -5.17
C LEU A 98 0.68 -9.87 -3.72
N ILE A 99 1.46 -9.19 -2.88
CA ILE A 99 1.17 -8.95 -1.46
C ILE A 99 0.07 -7.89 -1.32
N ASP A 100 -0.94 -8.16 -0.50
CA ASP A 100 -1.95 -7.15 -0.15
C ASP A 100 -1.28 -5.97 0.56
N GLY A 101 -1.58 -4.73 0.15
CA GLY A 101 -0.85 -3.57 0.68
C GLY A 101 0.54 -3.34 0.09
N PHE A 102 0.93 -4.15 -0.90
CA PHE A 102 2.21 -4.07 -1.60
C PHE A 102 3.43 -4.19 -0.67
N GLY A 103 3.24 -4.73 0.54
CA GLY A 103 4.28 -4.80 1.57
C GLY A 103 4.66 -3.44 2.18
N GLU A 104 3.86 -2.40 1.96
CA GLU A 104 4.11 -1.03 2.46
C GLU A 104 3.09 -0.60 3.52
N TYR A 105 1.82 -0.99 3.38
CA TYR A 105 0.75 -0.66 4.32
C TYR A 105 -0.12 -1.87 4.64
N ASP A 106 -0.73 -1.86 5.82
CA ASP A 106 -1.79 -2.80 6.19
C ASP A 106 -3.00 -2.65 5.25
N PRO A 107 -3.64 -3.74 4.77
CA PRO A 107 -4.78 -3.66 3.86
C PRO A 107 -5.95 -2.81 4.37
N ARG A 108 -6.10 -2.66 5.70
CA ARG A 108 -7.12 -1.79 6.31
C ARG A 108 -6.94 -0.32 5.95
N ALA A 109 -5.72 0.11 5.58
CA ALA A 109 -5.44 1.50 5.18
C ALA A 109 -6.23 1.92 3.95
N PHE A 110 -6.47 0.99 3.01
CA PHE A 110 -7.25 1.27 1.81
C PHE A 110 -8.73 1.50 2.13
N SER A 111 -9.31 0.65 2.96
CA SER A 111 -10.71 0.82 3.39
C SER A 111 -10.91 2.12 4.15
N LEU A 112 -9.94 2.49 4.99
CA LEU A 112 -9.95 3.78 5.70
C LEU A 112 -9.85 4.98 4.74
N PHE A 113 -9.00 4.86 3.71
CA PHE A 113 -8.86 5.90 2.69
C PHE A 113 -10.13 6.05 1.84
N GLU A 114 -10.76 4.93 1.44
CA GLU A 114 -12.02 4.93 0.71
C GLU A 114 -13.18 5.55 1.53
N GLU A 115 -13.24 5.24 2.83
CA GLU A 115 -14.18 5.86 3.77
C GLU A 115 -13.92 7.37 3.94
N ALA A 116 -12.65 7.78 4.04
CA ALA A 116 -12.31 9.20 4.09
C ALA A 116 -12.66 9.94 2.80
N ALA A 117 -12.53 9.27 1.65
CA ALA A 117 -12.88 9.82 0.35
C ALA A 117 -14.39 10.02 0.20
N SER A 118 -15.21 9.06 0.68
CA SER A 118 -16.67 9.20 0.65
C SER A 118 -17.18 10.34 1.54
N LEU A 119 -16.44 10.67 2.60
CA LEU A 119 -16.68 11.82 3.47
C LEU A 119 -16.13 13.15 2.92
N GLY A 120 -15.47 13.14 1.75
CA GLY A 120 -14.90 14.35 1.13
C GLY A 120 -13.63 14.88 1.81
N ILE A 121 -12.99 14.11 2.68
CA ILE A 121 -11.77 14.50 3.40
C ILE A 121 -10.55 14.44 2.49
N VAL A 122 -10.53 13.46 1.58
CA VAL A 122 -9.47 13.23 0.60
C VAL A 122 -10.07 13.06 -0.80
N PRO A 123 -9.29 13.30 -1.87
CA PRO A 123 -9.79 13.11 -3.23
C PRO A 123 -10.20 11.65 -3.49
N CYS A 124 -11.33 11.46 -4.17
CA CYS A 124 -11.75 10.16 -4.66
C CYS A 124 -10.85 9.68 -5.81
N VAL A 125 -10.60 8.38 -5.86
CA VAL A 125 -9.83 7.77 -6.96
C VAL A 125 -10.72 7.66 -8.20
N SER A 126 -10.35 8.35 -9.28
CA SER A 126 -10.99 8.22 -10.59
C SER A 126 -10.16 7.39 -11.55
N PHE A 127 -10.79 6.40 -12.17
CA PHE A 127 -10.19 5.52 -13.18
C PHE A 127 -10.68 5.82 -14.61
N LYS A 128 -11.48 6.87 -14.79
CA LYS A 128 -12.09 7.26 -16.07
C LYS A 128 -11.09 7.91 -17.02
N GLU A 129 -10.10 8.61 -16.47
CA GLU A 129 -9.10 9.34 -17.24
C GLU A 129 -7.93 8.45 -17.67
N ASN A 130 -7.33 8.81 -18.80
CA ASN A 130 -6.11 8.17 -19.29
C ASN A 130 -5.17 9.24 -19.88
N PRO A 131 -4.04 9.57 -19.22
CA PRO A 131 -3.53 8.96 -17.99
C PRO A 131 -4.37 9.33 -16.76
N ILE A 132 -4.26 8.54 -15.68
CA ILE A 132 -4.82 8.88 -14.37
C ILE A 132 -3.97 9.99 -13.77
N PHE A 133 -4.62 11.09 -13.36
CA PHE A 133 -3.97 12.20 -12.69
C PHE A 133 -4.11 12.10 -11.16
N ILE A 134 -2.98 12.20 -10.47
CA ILE A 134 -2.90 12.22 -9.01
C ILE A 134 -2.28 13.56 -8.61
N ASP A 135 -3.06 14.43 -7.97
CA ASP A 135 -2.53 15.66 -7.39
C ASP A 135 -2.10 15.41 -5.94
N ALA A 136 -0.80 15.45 -5.69
CA ALA A 136 -0.20 15.27 -4.38
C ALA A 136 0.36 16.56 -3.77
N ARG A 137 0.15 17.72 -4.42
CA ARG A 137 0.75 19.01 -4.00
C ARG A 137 0.35 19.44 -2.58
N SER A 138 -0.90 19.20 -2.19
CA SER A 138 -1.45 19.59 -0.88
C SER A 138 -1.61 18.41 0.09
N LEU A 139 -1.24 17.19 -0.32
CA LEU A 139 -1.48 16.00 0.47
C LEU A 139 -0.42 15.81 1.56
N ARG A 140 -0.84 15.26 2.71
CA ARG A 140 0.10 14.76 3.73
C ARG A 140 0.80 13.50 3.23
N ILE A 141 2.02 13.24 3.69
CA ILE A 141 2.88 12.13 3.26
C ILE A 141 2.12 10.78 3.20
N HIS A 142 1.56 10.33 4.32
CA HIS A 142 0.89 9.02 4.39
C HIS A 142 -0.41 8.96 3.57
N ILE A 143 -1.09 10.10 3.39
CA ILE A 143 -2.26 10.19 2.52
C ILE A 143 -1.83 10.05 1.06
N ALA A 144 -0.76 10.75 0.64
CA ALA A 144 -0.23 10.66 -0.71
C ALA A 144 0.27 9.23 -1.04
N GLU A 145 1.00 8.60 -0.13
CA GLU A 145 1.46 7.22 -0.30
C GLU A 145 0.29 6.25 -0.46
N VAL A 146 -0.69 6.28 0.47
CA VAL A 146 -1.85 5.40 0.43
C VAL A 146 -2.74 5.69 -0.79
N TYR A 147 -2.85 6.95 -1.22
CA TYR A 147 -3.59 7.30 -2.44
C TYR A 147 -2.97 6.62 -3.66
N ILE A 148 -1.66 6.73 -3.86
CA ILE A 148 -0.94 6.07 -4.97
C ILE A 148 -1.13 4.55 -4.90
N LEU A 149 -0.98 3.95 -3.72
CA LEU A 149 -1.19 2.51 -3.55
C LEU A 149 -2.64 2.09 -3.83
N THR A 150 -3.63 2.93 -3.49
CA THR A 150 -5.05 2.69 -3.79
C THR A 150 -5.30 2.70 -5.30
N VAL A 151 -4.68 3.65 -6.03
CA VAL A 151 -4.73 3.66 -7.51
C VAL A 151 -4.12 2.38 -8.08
N LEU A 152 -2.93 1.99 -7.61
CA LEU A 152 -2.27 0.75 -8.06
C LEU A 152 -3.12 -0.51 -7.75
N ARG A 153 -3.79 -0.54 -6.59
CA ARG A 153 -4.71 -1.62 -6.22
C ARG A 153 -5.90 -1.68 -7.18
N GLY A 154 -6.52 -0.55 -7.49
CA GLY A 154 -7.62 -0.51 -8.47
C GLY A 154 -7.17 -0.92 -9.88
N LEU A 155 -5.96 -0.52 -10.30
CA LEU A 155 -5.37 -0.97 -11.57
C LEU A 155 -5.09 -2.47 -11.59
N LYS A 156 -4.64 -3.06 -10.48
CA LYS A 156 -4.50 -4.52 -10.31
C LYS A 156 -5.84 -5.22 -10.54
N HIS A 157 -6.91 -4.73 -9.92
CA HIS A 157 -8.26 -5.29 -10.10
C HIS A 157 -8.78 -5.14 -11.54
N ARG A 158 -8.57 -3.98 -12.18
CA ARG A 158 -8.92 -3.77 -13.58
C ARG A 158 -8.17 -4.71 -14.53
N LEU A 159 -6.87 -4.90 -14.29
CA LEU A 159 -6.05 -5.81 -15.09
C LEU A 159 -6.53 -7.27 -14.92
N ALA A 160 -6.89 -7.67 -13.71
CA ALA A 160 -7.45 -9.00 -13.45
C ALA A 160 -8.81 -9.21 -14.15
N ALA A 161 -9.60 -8.15 -14.30
CA ALA A 161 -10.83 -8.16 -15.08
C ALA A 161 -10.60 -8.07 -16.61
N GLY A 162 -9.35 -8.09 -17.08
CA GLY A 162 -9.02 -7.99 -18.51
C GLY A 162 -9.12 -6.59 -19.11
N ALA A 163 -9.37 -5.56 -18.30
CA ALA A 163 -9.50 -4.19 -18.78
C ALA A 163 -8.15 -3.54 -19.09
N LYS A 164 -8.16 -2.53 -19.97
CA LYS A 164 -6.97 -1.73 -20.31
C LYS A 164 -6.49 -0.95 -19.07
N VAL A 165 -5.19 -1.05 -18.80
CA VAL A 165 -4.52 -0.32 -17.70
C VAL A 165 -3.97 1.01 -18.25
N PRO A 166 -4.44 2.17 -17.78
CA PRO A 166 -3.90 3.48 -18.16
C PRO A 166 -2.53 3.75 -17.50
N GLY A 167 -1.83 4.77 -18.01
CA GLY A 167 -0.65 5.33 -17.33
C GLY A 167 -1.05 6.20 -16.14
N ILE A 168 -0.09 6.55 -15.28
CA ILE A 168 -0.31 7.44 -14.12
C ILE A 168 0.58 8.67 -14.26
N THR A 169 0.03 9.85 -13.98
CA THR A 169 0.79 11.11 -13.81
C THR A 169 0.55 11.65 -12.42
N ILE A 170 1.62 11.84 -11.65
CA ILE A 170 1.59 12.38 -10.29
C ILE A 170 2.14 13.81 -10.35
N SER A 171 1.32 14.77 -9.93
CA SER A 171 1.72 16.17 -9.75
C SER A 171 2.23 16.37 -8.33
N LEU A 172 3.42 16.93 -8.21
CA LEU A 172 4.16 17.16 -6.98
C LEU A 172 4.44 18.66 -6.81
N ALA A 173 4.62 19.13 -5.57
CA ALA A 173 4.91 20.53 -5.30
C ALA A 173 6.37 20.82 -5.68
N ALA A 174 6.62 21.69 -6.67
CA ALA A 174 7.98 22.11 -6.98
C ALA A 174 8.38 23.22 -6.00
N GLU A 175 9.39 22.97 -5.17
CA GLU A 175 9.99 23.99 -4.31
C GLU A 175 11.29 24.48 -4.98
N THR A 176 11.32 25.74 -5.39
CA THR A 176 12.53 26.40 -5.92
C THR A 176 13.22 27.12 -4.77
N ALA A 177 14.49 26.81 -4.51
CA ALA A 177 15.31 27.57 -3.57
C ALA A 177 16.36 28.38 -4.33
N GLU A 178 16.38 29.67 -4.08
CA GLU A 178 17.41 30.57 -4.58
C GLU A 178 18.61 30.50 -3.62
N ILE A 179 19.75 30.04 -4.12
CA ILE A 179 21.00 30.12 -3.38
C ILE A 179 21.79 31.30 -3.95
N SER A 180 21.87 32.37 -3.18
CA SER A 180 22.80 33.46 -3.43
C SER A 180 24.22 32.94 -3.15
N CYS A 181 25.05 32.87 -4.19
CA CYS A 181 26.43 32.42 -4.08
C CYS A 181 27.36 33.52 -4.61
N SER A 182 28.58 33.63 -4.08
CA SER A 182 29.54 34.71 -4.41
C SER A 182 29.96 34.77 -5.89
N LYS A 183 29.54 33.81 -6.72
CA LYS A 183 29.77 33.73 -8.17
C LYS A 183 28.50 33.87 -9.03
N GLY A 184 27.40 34.37 -8.47
CA GLY A 184 26.11 34.56 -9.14
C GLY A 184 25.00 33.68 -8.57
N ASP A 185 23.76 34.18 -8.64
CA ASP A 185 22.57 33.49 -8.13
C ASP A 185 22.33 32.18 -8.88
N ARG A 186 22.15 31.09 -8.13
CA ARG A 186 21.78 29.78 -8.66
C ARG A 186 20.45 29.36 -8.06
N THR A 187 19.44 29.18 -8.90
CA THR A 187 18.18 28.53 -8.53
C THR A 187 18.39 27.02 -8.53
N ILE A 188 18.17 26.37 -7.39
CA ILE A 188 18.11 24.91 -7.31
C ILE A 188 16.69 24.47 -6.94
N ASN A 189 16.21 23.41 -7.60
CA ASN A 189 14.91 22.83 -7.26
C ASN A 189 15.10 21.83 -6.12
N ILE A 190 14.49 22.11 -4.97
CA ILE A 190 14.49 21.23 -3.80
C ILE A 190 13.22 20.38 -3.84
N SER A 191 13.37 19.08 -3.62
CA SER A 191 12.22 18.19 -3.46
C SER A 191 11.61 18.39 -2.08
N GLY A 192 10.35 18.82 -2.00
CA GLY A 192 9.61 18.88 -0.73
C GLY A 192 9.48 17.50 -0.07
N ARG A 193 9.15 17.46 1.24
CA ARG A 193 9.10 16.20 2.02
C ARG A 193 8.14 15.16 1.44
N VAL A 194 7.01 15.61 0.87
CA VAL A 194 6.02 14.74 0.22
C VAL A 194 6.59 14.14 -1.07
N ASN A 195 7.29 14.93 -1.87
CA ASN A 195 7.92 14.48 -3.12
C ASN A 195 8.97 13.41 -2.85
N GLN A 196 9.82 13.64 -1.85
CA GLN A 196 10.83 12.67 -1.42
C GLN A 196 10.19 11.37 -0.92
N ALA A 197 9.11 11.48 -0.14
CA ALA A 197 8.40 10.29 0.34
C ALA A 197 7.73 9.50 -0.79
N VAL A 198 7.09 10.18 -1.76
CA VAL A 198 6.50 9.55 -2.95
C VAL A 198 7.56 8.88 -3.81
N GLY A 199 8.69 9.55 -4.07
CA GLY A 199 9.78 8.97 -4.84
C GLY A 199 10.47 7.82 -4.11
N ALA A 200 10.58 7.89 -2.77
CA ALA A 200 11.04 6.79 -1.94
C ALA A 200 10.06 5.60 -2.00
N LEU A 201 8.75 5.83 -1.94
CA LEU A 201 7.73 4.79 -2.09
C LEU A 201 7.88 4.06 -3.43
N LEU A 202 7.98 4.80 -4.54
CA LEU A 202 8.11 4.20 -5.88
C LEU A 202 9.40 3.37 -6.01
N ARG A 203 10.51 3.83 -5.40
CA ARG A 203 11.76 3.06 -5.30
C ARG A 203 11.58 1.79 -4.46
N ARG A 204 10.92 1.87 -3.31
CA ARG A 204 10.64 0.70 -2.44
C ARG A 204 9.73 -0.33 -3.13
N LEU A 205 8.78 0.14 -3.96
CA LEU A 205 7.93 -0.71 -4.80
C LEU A 205 8.66 -1.30 -6.01
N ARG A 206 9.88 -0.82 -6.33
CA ARG A 206 10.62 -1.15 -7.56
C ARG A 206 9.78 -0.89 -8.83
N LEU A 207 9.00 0.18 -8.82
CA LEU A 207 8.17 0.59 -9.96
C LEU A 207 8.94 1.66 -10.76
N PRO A 208 9.31 1.39 -12.03
CA PRO A 208 10.05 2.37 -12.81
C PRO A 208 9.15 3.55 -13.19
N TYR A 209 9.67 4.77 -13.04
CA TYR A 209 8.98 6.02 -13.35
C TYR A 209 9.90 6.97 -14.11
N GLN A 210 9.30 7.94 -14.80
CA GLN A 210 9.96 9.02 -15.52
C GLN A 210 9.70 10.35 -14.82
N GLY A 211 10.68 11.26 -14.88
CA GLY A 211 10.65 12.54 -14.16
C GLY A 211 11.33 12.48 -12.80
N GLY A 212 11.69 13.64 -12.26
CA GLY A 212 12.38 13.78 -10.97
C GLY A 212 11.47 14.28 -9.84
N GLU A 213 11.79 13.91 -8.60
CA GLU A 213 11.13 14.42 -7.39
C GLU A 213 11.18 15.97 -7.29
N SER A 214 12.24 16.58 -7.86
CA SER A 214 12.47 18.03 -7.90
C SER A 214 11.83 18.73 -9.11
N GLN A 215 11.34 17.98 -10.11
CA GLN A 215 10.71 18.53 -11.31
C GLN A 215 9.20 18.74 -11.15
N GLY A 216 8.64 18.41 -9.98
CA GLY A 216 7.21 18.60 -9.69
C GLY A 216 6.28 17.65 -10.45
N LYS A 217 6.80 16.68 -11.21
CA LYS A 217 5.98 15.75 -11.99
C LYS A 217 6.65 14.39 -12.15
N ILE A 218 5.91 13.34 -11.79
CA ILE A 218 6.31 11.95 -12.01
C ILE A 218 5.32 11.30 -12.98
N ARG A 219 5.81 10.54 -13.95
CA ARG A 219 5.01 9.80 -14.92
C ARG A 219 5.36 8.32 -14.88
N ILE A 220 4.34 7.47 -14.85
CA ILE A 220 4.48 6.02 -14.87
C ILE A 220 3.75 5.51 -16.10
N SER A 221 4.49 4.84 -16.99
CA SER A 221 3.92 4.35 -18.24
C SER A 221 2.97 3.17 -18.00
N ALA A 222 1.92 3.06 -18.82
CA ALA A 222 0.97 1.95 -18.76
C ALA A 222 1.66 0.58 -18.89
N LEU A 223 2.69 0.50 -19.75
CA LEU A 223 3.47 -0.72 -19.96
C LEU A 223 4.28 -1.10 -18.71
N ALA A 224 4.88 -0.11 -18.03
CA ALA A 224 5.59 -0.33 -16.77
C ALA A 224 4.66 -0.88 -15.70
N ILE A 225 3.46 -0.28 -15.55
CA ILE A 225 2.46 -0.74 -14.58
C ILE A 225 2.01 -2.16 -14.90
N LYS A 226 1.70 -2.48 -16.17
CA LYS A 226 1.28 -3.83 -16.58
C LYS A 226 2.36 -4.87 -16.28
N LYS A 227 3.62 -4.60 -16.66
CA LYS A 227 4.76 -5.50 -16.39
C LYS A 227 5.00 -5.67 -14.89
N TRP A 228 4.81 -4.61 -14.12
CA TRP A 228 4.97 -4.64 -12.66
C TRP A 228 3.86 -5.45 -11.99
N LEU A 229 2.60 -5.25 -12.37
CA LEU A 229 1.45 -5.99 -11.83
C LEU A 229 1.45 -7.49 -12.19
N GLN A 230 2.16 -7.87 -13.24
CA GLN A 230 2.32 -9.26 -13.69
C GLN A 230 3.78 -9.69 -13.61
N PRO A 231 4.32 -9.93 -12.40
CA PRO A 231 5.70 -10.39 -12.27
C PRO A 231 5.87 -11.72 -12.99
N LYS A 232 6.99 -11.88 -13.70
CA LYS A 232 7.35 -13.12 -14.38
C LYS A 232 7.67 -14.19 -13.33
N LEU A 233 6.65 -14.93 -12.90
CA LEU A 233 6.80 -16.16 -12.15
C LEU A 233 7.25 -17.24 -13.14
N ALA A 234 8.40 -17.88 -12.89
CA ALA A 234 8.80 -19.03 -13.70
C ALA A 234 7.67 -20.06 -13.65
N ALA A 235 7.07 -20.36 -14.80
CA ALA A 235 5.93 -21.26 -14.89
C ALA A 235 6.32 -22.62 -14.31
N SER A 236 5.62 -23.06 -13.26
CA SER A 236 5.62 -24.47 -12.90
C SER A 236 4.98 -25.25 -14.04
N ILE A 237 5.60 -26.36 -14.41
CA ILE A 237 5.22 -27.25 -15.50
C ILE A 237 3.91 -27.94 -15.11
N ASN A 238 2.79 -27.24 -15.27
CA ASN A 238 1.46 -27.78 -15.48
C ASN A 238 0.56 -26.62 -15.90
N GLY A 239 0.13 -26.65 -17.15
CA GLY A 239 -0.58 -25.57 -17.83
C GLY A 239 -1.86 -25.16 -17.11
N LYS A 240 -1.77 -24.11 -16.30
CA LYS A 240 -2.80 -23.11 -16.04
C LYS A 240 -2.09 -21.93 -15.39
N GLN A 241 -1.89 -20.85 -16.14
CA GLN A 241 -1.45 -19.57 -15.57
C GLN A 241 -2.47 -19.16 -14.52
N ALA A 242 -2.17 -19.43 -13.26
CA ALA A 242 -2.93 -18.98 -12.12
C ALA A 242 -2.76 -17.46 -11.99
N GLN A 243 -3.55 -16.71 -12.77
CA GLN A 243 -3.98 -15.37 -12.42
C GLN A 243 -4.85 -15.46 -11.17
N LEU A 244 -4.22 -15.68 -10.01
CA LEU A 244 -4.90 -15.71 -8.74
C LEU A 244 -4.14 -14.76 -7.82
N GLY A 245 -4.74 -13.60 -7.54
CA GLY A 245 -4.32 -12.82 -6.40
C GLY A 245 -4.38 -13.72 -5.16
N LEU A 246 -3.40 -13.62 -4.27
CA LEU A 246 -3.33 -14.46 -3.06
C LEU A 246 -4.59 -14.38 -2.20
N SER A 247 -5.34 -13.28 -2.31
CA SER A 247 -6.67 -13.11 -1.73
C SER A 247 -7.63 -14.23 -2.14
N GLN A 248 -7.56 -14.75 -3.38
CA GLN A 248 -8.33 -15.88 -3.88
C GLN A 248 -7.70 -17.24 -3.59
N LEU A 249 -6.36 -17.37 -3.51
CA LEU A 249 -5.70 -18.63 -3.15
C LEU A 249 -5.96 -19.03 -1.67
N GLY A 250 -5.94 -18.06 -0.76
CA GLY A 250 -6.27 -18.29 0.65
C GLY A 250 -7.77 -18.53 0.90
N LEU A 251 -8.63 -17.83 0.15
CA LEU A 251 -10.09 -18.08 0.17
C LEU A 251 -10.42 -19.45 -0.43
N ALA A 252 -9.78 -19.84 -1.55
CA ALA A 252 -9.99 -21.14 -2.17
C ALA A 252 -9.50 -22.27 -1.27
N SER A 253 -8.36 -22.14 -0.58
CA SER A 253 -7.91 -23.16 0.37
C SER A 253 -8.78 -23.23 1.62
N GLY A 254 -9.28 -22.09 2.11
CA GLY A 254 -10.27 -22.02 3.19
C GLY A 254 -11.59 -22.68 2.82
N ILE A 255 -12.15 -22.36 1.64
CA ILE A 255 -13.39 -22.94 1.11
C ILE A 255 -13.20 -24.43 0.83
N THR A 256 -12.08 -24.85 0.27
CA THR A 256 -11.79 -26.28 0.01
C THR A 256 -11.71 -27.05 1.32
N ARG A 257 -11.08 -26.48 2.36
CA ARG A 257 -11.00 -27.09 3.69
C ARG A 257 -12.35 -27.10 4.40
N GLN A 258 -13.16 -26.06 4.22
CA GLN A 258 -14.52 -25.99 4.76
C GLN A 258 -15.46 -26.99 4.06
N GLN A 259 -15.38 -27.10 2.73
CA GLN A 259 -16.08 -28.14 1.94
C GLN A 259 -15.62 -29.55 2.30
N ARG A 260 -14.33 -29.75 2.59
CA ARG A 260 -13.80 -31.03 3.06
C ARG A 260 -14.34 -31.38 4.44
N ASN A 261 -14.34 -30.43 5.37
CA ASN A 261 -14.92 -30.59 6.71
C ASN A 261 -16.43 -30.86 6.67
N ILE A 262 -17.17 -30.26 5.73
CA ILE A 262 -18.60 -30.55 5.51
C ILE A 262 -18.80 -31.96 4.95
N ARG A 263 -17.91 -32.42 4.05
CA ARG A 263 -17.95 -33.79 3.51
C ARG A 263 -17.54 -34.86 4.52
N THR A 264 -16.67 -34.55 5.48
CA THR A 264 -16.25 -35.48 6.54
C THR A 264 -17.08 -35.35 7.82
N GLY A 265 -17.87 -34.30 7.97
CA GLY A 265 -18.62 -33.96 9.20
C GLY A 265 -19.99 -34.60 9.30
N ASN A 266 -20.19 -35.83 8.83
CA ASN A 266 -21.42 -36.61 9.03
C ASN A 266 -21.17 -38.14 9.09
N LEU A 267 -20.01 -38.57 9.59
CA LEU A 267 -19.73 -39.98 9.90
C LEU A 267 -19.50 -40.20 11.41
N SER A 268 -20.28 -39.52 12.25
CA SER A 268 -20.56 -40.01 13.60
C SER A 268 -21.93 -40.70 13.56
N LEU A 269 -21.94 -41.95 13.12
CA LEU A 269 -22.98 -42.92 13.45
C LEU A 269 -22.48 -43.68 14.69
N TYR A 270 -23.32 -43.65 15.74
CA TYR A 270 -23.39 -44.54 16.91
C TYR A 270 -22.14 -45.34 17.32
#